data_AF-A0A0B8Q1Z1-F1
#
_entry.id   AF-A0A0B8Q1Z1-F1
#
_cell.length_a   1.000
_cell.length_b   1.000
_cell.length_c   1.000
_cell.angle_alpha   90.00
_cell.angle_beta   90.00
_cell.angle_gamma   90.00
#
_symmetry.space_group_name_H-M   'P 1'
#
loop_
_entity.id
_entity.type
_entity.pdbx_description
1 polymer ?
#
loop_
_entity_poly.entity_id
_entity_poly.type
_entity_poly.pdbx_seq_one_letter_code
_entity_poly.pdbx_strand_id
1 'polypeptide(L)'
;MYQLIATQYLMQFYPAAEYAESKLEFDIEGGKFVASGRELLKPGWRVLVRSSKKESDVPFVPALEKGQVLTCREGEITAKKTEPPKHFTEATLLQAMTGIARFVLDDNLKKILRETDGLGTEATRAGILDTLFKRGLLSRSGKSVLSTPAGKGLVDALPDIATYPDMTAHWERQLHDMSEKRQAYAPFMSQLENQLDGLIDGVKSSPVPESLRSLPKVEKKPYRKKGGKGRTTRAKKNYQGKG
;
A
#
# COMPACT_ATOMS: atom_id res chain seq x y z
N MET A 1 -4.05 17.29 -9.60
CA MET A 1 -2.72 17.05 -8.99
C MET A 1 -2.13 18.32 -8.40
N TYR A 2 -1.83 19.35 -9.20
CA TYR A 2 -1.27 20.63 -8.73
C TYR A 2 -1.98 21.23 -7.50
N GLN A 3 -3.31 21.33 -7.53
CA GLN A 3 -4.08 21.89 -6.42
C GLN A 3 -3.88 21.12 -5.10
N LEU A 4 -3.78 19.77 -5.13
CA LEU A 4 -3.53 18.98 -3.93
C LEU A 4 -2.15 19.30 -3.34
N ILE A 5 -1.13 19.40 -4.20
CA ILE A 5 0.25 19.74 -3.81
C ILE A 5 0.30 21.16 -3.22
N ALA A 6 -0.29 22.13 -3.92
CA ALA A 6 -0.33 23.53 -3.48
C ALA A 6 -1.09 23.69 -2.15
N THR A 7 -2.24 23.05 -2.00
CA THR A 7 -2.99 23.06 -0.73
C THR A 7 -2.18 22.42 0.39
N GLN A 8 -1.53 21.27 0.17
CA GLN A 8 -0.71 20.61 1.18
C GLN A 8 0.51 21.45 1.58
N TYR A 9 1.13 22.16 0.65
CA TYR A 9 2.21 23.10 0.93
C TYR A 9 1.72 24.28 1.79
N LEU A 10 0.57 24.87 1.43
CA LEU A 10 -0.01 25.98 2.20
C LEU A 10 -0.37 25.58 3.64
N MET A 11 -0.77 24.33 3.89
CA MET A 11 -1.08 23.84 5.24
C MET A 11 0.09 24.01 6.22
N GLN A 12 1.34 23.97 5.75
CA GLN A 12 2.53 24.10 6.60
C GLN A 12 2.66 25.49 7.24
N PHE A 13 1.97 26.49 6.69
CA PHE A 13 1.97 27.88 7.19
C PHE A 13 0.75 28.20 8.07
N TYR A 14 -0.14 27.23 8.28
CA TYR A 14 -1.31 27.40 9.15
C TYR A 14 -1.04 26.80 10.53
N PRO A 15 -1.69 27.33 11.59
CA PRO A 15 -1.57 26.74 12.91
C PRO A 15 -2.20 25.34 12.97
N ALA A 16 -1.80 24.58 13.99
CA ALA A 16 -2.40 23.28 14.28
C ALA A 16 -3.91 23.42 14.55
N ALA A 17 -4.66 22.38 14.20
CA ALA A 17 -6.07 22.28 14.59
C ALA A 17 -6.18 21.89 16.06
N GLU A 18 -6.93 22.65 16.85
CA GLU A 18 -7.12 22.42 18.28
C GLU A 18 -8.47 21.74 18.51
N TYR A 19 -8.47 20.71 19.36
CA TYR A 19 -9.67 19.96 19.71
C TYR A 19 -9.81 19.89 21.23
N ALA A 20 -11.04 19.94 21.71
CA ALA A 20 -11.40 19.51 23.06
C ALA A 20 -11.81 18.04 22.99
N GLU A 21 -11.10 17.17 23.70
CA GLU A 21 -11.49 15.77 23.88
C GLU A 21 -12.03 15.59 25.29
N SER A 22 -13.25 15.08 25.38
CA SER A 22 -13.96 14.84 26.64
C SER A 22 -14.19 13.35 26.79
N LYS A 23 -13.76 12.80 27.93
CA LYS A 23 -14.00 11.41 28.31
C LYS A 23 -14.76 11.39 29.63
N LEU A 24 -15.96 10.82 29.62
CA LEU A 24 -16.79 10.63 30.80
C LEU A 24 -16.86 9.15 31.12
N GLU A 25 -16.67 8.83 32.39
CA GLU A 25 -16.75 7.48 32.92
C GLU A 25 -17.93 7.43 33.90
N PHE A 26 -18.82 6.46 33.70
CA PHE A 26 -20.01 6.26 34.51
C PHE A 26 -19.95 4.89 35.18
N ASP A 27 -20.36 4.87 36.45
CA ASP A 27 -20.67 3.64 37.18
C ASP A 27 -22.19 3.51 37.23
N ILE A 28 -22.72 2.44 36.62
CA ILE A 28 -24.16 2.15 36.58
C ILE A 28 -24.34 0.74 37.13
N GLU A 29 -24.88 0.63 38.34
CA GLU A 29 -25.08 -0.65 39.06
C GLU A 29 -23.82 -1.54 39.11
N GLY A 30 -22.62 -0.94 39.23
CA GLY A 30 -21.34 -1.65 39.25
C GLY A 30 -20.73 -1.91 37.87
N GLY A 31 -21.42 -1.57 36.78
CA GLY A 31 -20.92 -1.60 35.41
C GLY A 31 -20.20 -0.32 35.02
N LYS A 32 -19.07 -0.43 34.31
CA LYS A 32 -18.29 0.73 33.82
C LYS A 32 -18.67 1.07 32.39
N PHE A 33 -19.14 2.30 32.18
CA PHE A 33 -19.49 2.83 30.87
C PHE A 33 -18.63 4.04 30.54
N VAL A 34 -18.23 4.19 29.27
CA VAL A 34 -17.38 5.29 28.82
C VAL A 34 -18.05 5.99 27.64
N ALA A 35 -18.22 7.30 27.77
CA ALA A 35 -18.58 8.17 26.66
C ALA A 35 -17.39 9.07 26.31
N SER A 36 -17.00 9.07 25.04
CA SER A 36 -15.92 9.91 24.53
C SER A 36 -16.44 10.81 23.41
N GLY A 37 -16.13 12.09 23.48
CA GLY A 37 -16.48 13.08 22.48
C GLY A 37 -15.30 13.96 22.13
N ARG A 38 -15.31 14.49 20.91
CA ARG A 38 -14.26 15.39 20.44
C ARG A 38 -14.86 16.53 19.64
N GLU A 39 -14.55 17.74 20.06
CA GLU A 39 -15.02 18.98 19.45
C GLU A 39 -13.85 19.77 18.87
N LEU A 40 -14.03 20.35 17.69
CA LEU A 40 -13.02 21.19 17.04
C LEU A 40 -13.15 22.63 17.57
N LEU A 41 -12.17 23.09 18.36
CA LEU A 41 -12.15 24.45 18.92
C LEU A 41 -11.60 25.46 17.92
N LYS A 42 -10.44 25.14 17.31
CA LYS A 42 -9.81 25.97 16.28
C LYS A 42 -9.48 25.12 15.07
N PRO A 43 -9.98 25.47 13.87
CA PRO A 43 -9.78 24.64 12.68
C PRO A 43 -8.33 24.61 12.18
N GLY A 44 -7.55 25.67 12.41
CA GLY A 44 -6.15 25.75 11.94
C GLY A 44 -6.02 25.46 10.44
N TRP A 45 -5.05 24.65 10.05
CA TRP A 45 -4.83 24.20 8.66
C TRP A 45 -6.05 23.51 8.01
N ARG A 46 -7.01 23.02 8.80
CA ARG A 46 -8.17 22.29 8.27
C ARG A 46 -9.11 23.16 7.46
N VAL A 47 -9.05 24.49 7.58
CA VAL A 47 -9.82 25.40 6.71
C VAL A 47 -9.51 25.22 5.22
N LEU A 48 -8.32 24.70 4.90
CA LEU A 48 -7.88 24.43 3.53
C LEU A 48 -8.40 23.09 2.98
N VAL A 49 -8.86 22.19 3.85
CA VAL A 49 -9.44 20.90 3.45
C VAL A 49 -10.95 21.08 3.30
N ARG A 50 -11.46 20.92 2.08
CA ARG A 50 -12.91 20.83 1.87
C ARG A 50 -13.42 19.55 2.55
N SER A 51 -14.07 19.70 3.71
CA SER A 51 -14.72 18.60 4.43
C SER A 51 -15.83 17.98 3.59
N SER A 52 -15.50 16.98 2.76
CA SER A 52 -16.47 16.17 2.02
C SER A 52 -17.07 15.03 2.85
N LYS A 53 -16.57 14.84 4.07
CA LYS A 53 -17.21 14.05 5.12
C LYS A 53 -17.81 15.01 6.13
N LYS A 54 -19.12 14.90 6.36
CA LYS A 54 -19.78 15.52 7.50
C LYS A 54 -19.04 15.05 8.76
N GLU A 55 -18.39 15.95 9.48
CA GLU A 55 -17.79 15.68 10.79
C GLU A 55 -18.84 15.49 11.90
N SER A 56 -20.12 15.46 11.54
CA SER A 56 -21.25 15.27 12.44
C SER A 56 -21.34 13.89 13.09
N ASP A 57 -20.38 12.99 12.85
CA ASP A 57 -20.36 11.63 13.38
C ASP A 57 -19.47 11.47 14.62
N VAL A 58 -18.78 12.53 15.04
CA VAL A 58 -18.07 12.53 16.32
C VAL A 58 -19.07 12.93 17.40
N PRO A 59 -19.39 12.05 18.38
CA PRO A 59 -20.37 12.37 19.39
C PRO A 59 -19.94 13.60 20.17
N PHE A 60 -20.80 14.61 20.25
CA PHE A 60 -20.64 15.68 21.22
C PHE A 60 -20.96 15.11 22.61
N VAL A 61 -20.06 15.32 23.57
CA VAL A 61 -20.28 14.91 24.95
C VAL A 61 -20.48 16.17 25.79
N PRO A 62 -21.62 16.31 26.49
CA PRO A 62 -21.88 17.50 27.30
C PRO A 62 -20.88 17.60 28.45
N ALA A 63 -20.58 18.83 28.86
CA ALA A 63 -19.80 19.08 30.07
C ALA A 63 -20.61 18.62 31.29
N LEU A 64 -20.05 17.68 32.05
CA LEU A 64 -20.63 17.15 33.28
C LEU A 64 -19.59 17.24 34.40
N GLU A 65 -20.05 17.53 35.61
CA GLU A 65 -19.18 17.64 36.78
C GLU A 65 -18.94 16.26 37.42
N LYS A 66 -17.76 16.09 38.02
CA LYS A 66 -17.43 14.85 38.71
C LYS A 66 -18.32 14.67 39.94
N GLY A 67 -18.97 13.52 40.03
CA GLY A 67 -19.89 13.20 41.13
C GLY A 67 -21.35 13.59 40.86
N GLN A 68 -21.65 14.14 39.67
CA GLN A 68 -23.02 14.39 39.26
C GLN A 68 -23.77 13.06 39.11
N VAL A 69 -24.91 12.96 39.80
CA VAL A 69 -25.80 11.79 39.70
C VAL A 69 -26.74 12.00 38.52
N LEU A 70 -26.76 11.02 37.62
CA LEU A 70 -27.59 11.02 36.42
C LEU A 70 -28.44 9.75 36.38
N THR A 71 -29.58 9.81 35.69
CA THR A 71 -30.48 8.68 35.50
C THR A 71 -30.27 8.06 34.12
N CYS A 72 -29.92 6.77 34.08
CA CYS A 72 -29.92 5.99 32.85
C CYS A 72 -31.39 5.77 32.41
N ARG A 73 -31.75 6.22 31.20
CA ARG A 73 -33.13 6.14 30.69
C ARG A 73 -33.42 4.81 29.99
N GLU A 74 -32.45 4.35 29.22
CA GLU A 74 -32.55 3.15 28.39
C GLU A 74 -31.17 2.52 28.23
N GLY A 75 -31.17 1.19 28.05
CA GLY A 75 -30.00 0.43 27.68
C GLY A 75 -30.30 -0.37 26.41
N GLU A 76 -29.44 -0.25 25.42
CA GLU A 76 -29.55 -1.00 24.16
C GLU A 76 -28.42 -2.03 24.06
N ILE A 77 -28.77 -3.26 23.68
CA ILE A 77 -27.79 -4.31 23.36
C ILE A 77 -27.56 -4.32 21.85
N THR A 78 -26.46 -3.72 21.41
CA THR A 78 -26.08 -3.75 19.99
C THR A 78 -25.31 -5.02 19.65
N ALA A 79 -25.98 -5.98 18.99
CA ALA A 79 -25.31 -7.17 18.45
C ALA A 79 -24.43 -6.77 17.24
N LYS A 80 -23.11 -6.90 17.38
CA LYS A 80 -22.14 -6.65 16.29
C LYS A 80 -21.56 -7.96 15.80
N LYS A 81 -21.24 -8.03 14.50
CA LYS A 81 -20.53 -9.16 13.88
C LYS A 81 -19.14 -8.70 13.44
N THR A 82 -18.16 -9.58 13.58
CA THR A 82 -16.82 -9.34 13.02
C THR A 82 -16.89 -9.37 11.50
N GLU A 83 -16.31 -8.36 10.86
CA GLU A 83 -16.17 -8.34 9.41
C GLU A 83 -14.77 -8.86 9.02
N PRO A 84 -14.66 -9.60 7.90
CA PRO A 84 -13.35 -9.97 7.38
C PRO A 84 -12.55 -8.72 6.96
N PRO A 85 -11.21 -8.80 6.94
CA PRO A 85 -10.37 -7.71 6.45
C PRO A 85 -10.78 -7.30 5.03
N LYS A 86 -10.86 -5.98 4.80
CA LYS A 86 -11.16 -5.46 3.47
C LYS A 86 -10.00 -5.76 2.53
N HIS A 87 -10.33 -6.13 1.30
CA HIS A 87 -9.33 -6.25 0.24
C HIS A 87 -8.58 -4.93 0.04
N PHE A 88 -7.33 -5.02 -0.40
CA PHE A 88 -6.56 -3.85 -0.77
C PHE A 88 -7.19 -3.15 -1.98
N THR A 89 -7.21 -1.82 -1.95
CA THR A 89 -7.26 -0.95 -3.14
C THR A 89 -5.83 -0.64 -3.59
N GLU A 90 -5.63 -0.08 -4.78
CA GLU A 90 -4.29 0.36 -5.22
C GLU A 90 -3.64 1.34 -4.23
N ALA A 91 -4.42 2.29 -3.71
CA ALA A 91 -3.92 3.27 -2.75
C ALA A 91 -3.49 2.61 -1.43
N THR A 92 -4.33 1.71 -0.88
CA THR A 92 -3.98 1.01 0.37
C THR A 92 -2.86 -0.01 0.16
N LEU A 93 -2.69 -0.56 -1.05
CA LEU A 93 -1.59 -1.46 -1.38
C LEU A 93 -0.27 -0.69 -1.48
N LEU A 94 -0.27 0.47 -2.13
CA LEU A 94 0.89 1.38 -2.14
C LEU A 94 1.27 1.81 -0.71
N GLN A 95 0.28 2.16 0.12
CA GLN A 95 0.51 2.45 1.54
C GLN A 95 1.05 1.25 2.32
N ALA A 96 0.61 0.03 1.99
CA ALA A 96 1.15 -1.18 2.59
C ALA A 96 2.59 -1.44 2.16
N MET A 97 2.97 -1.16 0.91
CA MET A 97 4.35 -1.26 0.41
C MET A 97 5.27 -0.25 1.13
N THR A 98 4.86 1.02 1.26
CA THR A 98 5.62 2.03 2.02
C THR A 98 5.69 1.66 3.51
N GLY A 99 4.58 1.20 4.08
CA GLY A 99 4.46 0.87 5.49
C GLY A 99 4.63 -0.61 5.81
N ILE A 100 5.45 -1.34 5.05
CA ILE A 100 5.53 -2.81 5.09
C ILE A 100 6.00 -3.33 6.45
N ALA A 101 6.73 -2.50 7.22
CA ALA A 101 7.12 -2.78 8.61
C ALA A 101 5.96 -3.24 9.51
N ARG A 102 4.71 -2.83 9.23
CA ARG A 102 3.55 -3.29 10.03
C ARG A 102 3.23 -4.78 9.85
N PHE A 103 3.76 -5.41 8.80
CA PHE A 103 3.52 -6.81 8.43
C PHE A 103 4.70 -7.73 8.76
N VAL A 104 5.79 -7.18 9.30
CA VAL A 104 6.97 -7.95 9.74
C VAL A 104 6.82 -8.28 11.22
N LEU A 105 7.29 -9.45 11.65
CA LEU A 105 7.24 -9.85 13.06
C LEU A 105 8.45 -9.33 13.84
N ASP A 106 9.65 -9.44 13.27
CA ASP A 106 10.92 -9.04 13.88
C ASP A 106 11.03 -7.52 14.06
N ASP A 107 11.22 -7.08 15.31
CA ASP A 107 11.26 -5.66 15.67
C ASP A 107 12.50 -4.91 15.13
N ASN A 108 13.63 -5.58 14.95
CA ASN A 108 14.81 -4.98 14.33
C ASN A 108 14.56 -4.72 12.84
N LEU A 109 13.95 -5.68 12.13
CA LEU A 109 13.57 -5.51 10.72
C LEU A 109 12.50 -4.42 10.55
N LYS A 110 11.54 -4.29 11.48
CA LYS A 110 10.57 -3.19 11.46
C LYS A 110 11.24 -1.82 11.48
N LYS A 111 12.27 -1.65 12.31
CA LYS A 111 12.98 -0.38 12.45
C LYS A 111 13.66 -0.01 11.13
N ILE A 112 14.40 -0.95 10.55
CA ILE A 112 15.07 -0.78 9.25
C ILE A 112 14.07 -0.38 8.17
N LEU A 113 12.97 -1.14 8.03
CA LEU A 113 11.96 -0.87 7.00
C LEU A 113 11.26 0.49 7.14
N ARG A 114 11.19 1.04 8.36
CA ARG A 114 10.67 2.40 8.58
C ARG A 114 11.69 3.47 8.16
N GLU A 115 12.96 3.20 8.34
CA GLU A 115 14.07 4.10 7.97
C GLU A 115 14.32 4.06 6.45
N THR A 116 14.13 2.92 5.77
CA THR A 116 14.39 2.72 4.34
C THR A 116 13.17 2.93 3.43
N ASP A 117 12.11 3.60 3.93
CA ASP A 117 10.86 3.87 3.17
C ASP A 117 10.11 2.61 2.67
N GLY A 118 10.27 1.47 3.36
CA GLY A 118 9.53 0.24 3.11
C GLY A 118 10.04 -0.58 1.92
N LEU A 119 9.12 -1.16 1.14
CA LEU A 119 9.44 -2.05 0.02
C LEU A 119 9.52 -1.27 -1.30
N GLY A 120 10.73 -1.22 -1.88
CA GLY A 120 11.04 -0.46 -3.08
C GLY A 120 10.94 1.06 -2.86
N THR A 121 11.34 1.84 -3.85
CA THR A 121 11.32 3.31 -3.78
C THR A 121 10.04 3.89 -4.37
N GLU A 122 9.68 5.13 -4.01
CA GLU A 122 8.50 5.84 -4.54
C GLU A 122 8.39 5.76 -6.08
N ALA A 123 9.52 5.88 -6.78
CA ALA A 123 9.57 5.81 -8.24
C ALA A 123 9.23 4.44 -8.84
N THR A 124 9.36 3.35 -8.08
CA THR A 124 9.25 1.98 -8.59
C THR A 124 7.92 1.28 -8.23
N ARG A 125 7.27 1.68 -7.12
CA ARG A 125 6.08 0.97 -6.59
C ARG A 125 4.93 0.91 -7.59
N ALA A 126 4.62 2.02 -8.26
CA ALA A 126 3.57 2.05 -9.28
C ALA A 126 3.89 1.13 -10.48
N GLY A 127 5.16 1.10 -10.92
CA GLY A 127 5.63 0.24 -12.01
C GLY A 127 5.59 -1.25 -11.67
N ILE A 128 5.86 -1.60 -10.40
CA ILE A 128 5.73 -2.98 -9.91
C ILE A 128 4.26 -3.42 -9.96
N LEU A 129 3.33 -2.61 -9.45
CA LEU A 129 1.90 -2.93 -9.51
C LEU A 129 1.41 -3.11 -10.95
N ASP A 130 1.78 -2.20 -11.85
CA ASP A 130 1.47 -2.34 -13.27
C ASP A 130 2.00 -3.63 -13.87
N THR A 131 3.19 -4.06 -13.46
CA THR A 131 3.80 -5.31 -13.91
C THR A 131 3.01 -6.52 -13.41
N LEU A 132 2.59 -6.52 -12.15
CA LEU A 132 1.78 -7.59 -11.56
C LEU A 132 0.41 -7.71 -12.25
N PHE A 133 -0.23 -6.58 -12.60
CA PHE A 133 -1.46 -6.58 -13.40
C PHE A 133 -1.21 -7.07 -14.83
N LYS A 134 -0.16 -6.60 -15.50
CA LYS A 134 0.18 -7.01 -16.88
C LYS A 134 0.49 -8.51 -16.98
N ARG A 135 1.11 -9.09 -15.94
CA ARG A 135 1.40 -10.52 -15.84
C ARG A 135 0.16 -11.35 -15.43
N GLY A 136 -0.97 -10.71 -15.13
CA GLY A 136 -2.20 -11.39 -14.73
C GLY A 136 -2.11 -12.05 -13.35
N LEU A 137 -1.20 -11.59 -12.48
CA LEU A 137 -1.06 -12.08 -11.10
C LEU A 137 -2.05 -11.37 -10.16
N LEU A 138 -2.40 -10.13 -10.49
CA LEU A 138 -3.42 -9.33 -9.83
C LEU A 138 -4.54 -8.96 -10.82
N SER A 139 -5.75 -8.79 -10.30
CA SER A 139 -6.91 -8.29 -11.05
C SER A 139 -7.64 -7.19 -10.28
N ARG A 140 -8.38 -6.36 -11.03
CA ARG A 140 -9.22 -5.30 -10.46
C ARG A 140 -10.66 -5.80 -10.39
N SER A 141 -11.26 -5.71 -9.20
CA SER A 141 -12.69 -5.95 -8.99
C SER A 141 -13.29 -4.69 -8.36
N GLY A 142 -13.89 -3.85 -9.20
CA GLY A 142 -14.27 -2.49 -8.81
C GLY A 142 -13.05 -1.68 -8.35
N LYS A 143 -13.08 -1.22 -7.09
CA LYS A 143 -11.95 -0.50 -6.45
C LYS A 143 -10.94 -1.43 -5.77
N SER A 144 -11.27 -2.71 -5.63
CA SER A 144 -10.46 -3.70 -4.94
C SER A 144 -9.47 -4.38 -5.88
N VAL A 145 -8.32 -4.75 -5.34
CA VAL A 145 -7.25 -5.51 -5.96
C VAL A 145 -7.31 -6.92 -5.38
N LEU A 146 -7.42 -7.91 -6.26
CA LEU A 146 -7.52 -9.32 -5.91
C LEU A 146 -6.36 -10.11 -6.53
N SER A 147 -5.87 -11.12 -5.82
CA SER A 147 -4.94 -12.10 -6.40
C SER A 147 -5.70 -13.05 -7.32
N THR A 148 -5.14 -13.29 -8.50
CA THR A 148 -5.70 -14.26 -9.45
C THR A 148 -5.31 -15.69 -9.04
N PRO A 149 -5.95 -16.73 -9.59
CA PRO A 149 -5.49 -18.11 -9.39
C PRO A 149 -4.02 -18.29 -9.73
N ALA A 150 -3.55 -17.67 -10.82
CA ALA A 150 -2.14 -17.70 -11.20
C ALA A 150 -1.23 -16.98 -10.19
N GLY A 151 -1.67 -15.85 -9.64
CA GLY A 151 -0.94 -15.14 -8.58
C GLY A 151 -0.80 -15.97 -7.31
N LYS A 152 -1.88 -16.60 -6.86
CA LYS A 152 -1.87 -17.51 -5.71
C LYS A 152 -0.97 -18.71 -5.95
N GLY A 153 -1.14 -19.38 -7.10
CA GLY A 153 -0.34 -20.55 -7.44
C GLY A 153 1.15 -20.25 -7.53
N LEU A 154 1.53 -19.05 -8.00
CA LEU A 154 2.93 -18.61 -8.00
C LEU A 154 3.46 -18.39 -6.58
N VAL A 155 2.70 -17.73 -5.70
CA VAL A 155 3.09 -17.51 -4.30
C VAL A 155 3.25 -18.86 -3.59
N ASP A 156 2.30 -19.78 -3.76
CA ASP A 156 2.33 -21.11 -3.14
C ASP A 156 3.48 -21.99 -3.65
N ALA A 157 3.99 -21.71 -4.86
CA ALA A 157 5.10 -22.43 -5.47
C ALA A 157 6.48 -21.88 -5.08
N LEU A 158 6.54 -20.66 -4.55
CA LEU A 158 7.77 -20.01 -4.14
C LEU A 158 8.06 -20.33 -2.67
N PRO A 159 9.35 -20.45 -2.28
CA PRO A 159 9.71 -20.59 -0.88
C PRO A 159 9.35 -19.33 -0.10
N ASP A 160 9.06 -19.49 1.19
CA ASP A 160 8.69 -18.40 2.11
C ASP A 160 9.65 -17.21 2.02
N ILE A 161 10.95 -17.47 1.92
CA ILE A 161 11.97 -16.41 1.82
C ILE A 161 11.76 -15.46 0.62
N ALA A 162 11.08 -15.90 -0.43
CA ALA A 162 10.78 -15.11 -1.63
C ALA A 162 9.37 -14.47 -1.62
N THR A 163 8.51 -14.82 -0.66
CA THR A 163 7.13 -14.33 -0.56
C THR A 163 6.94 -13.38 0.62
N TYR A 164 7.76 -13.49 1.66
CA TYR A 164 7.78 -12.59 2.80
C TYR A 164 8.72 -11.38 2.58
N PRO A 165 8.39 -10.21 3.19
CA PRO A 165 9.16 -8.98 3.01
C PRO A 165 10.52 -8.98 3.71
N ASP A 166 10.78 -9.93 4.62
CA ASP A 166 11.95 -10.01 5.49
C ASP A 166 13.27 -10.02 4.71
N MET A 167 13.36 -10.82 3.63
CA MET A 167 14.56 -10.86 2.80
C MET A 167 14.82 -9.51 2.12
N THR A 168 13.77 -8.87 1.60
CA THR A 168 13.90 -7.54 0.98
C THR A 168 14.31 -6.49 2.00
N ALA A 169 13.80 -6.55 3.23
CA ALA A 169 14.23 -5.67 4.32
C ALA A 169 15.74 -5.76 4.59
N HIS A 170 16.27 -6.99 4.58
CA HIS A 170 17.68 -7.22 4.79
C HIS A 170 18.53 -6.63 3.66
N TRP A 171 18.10 -6.79 2.40
CA TRP A 171 18.79 -6.22 1.26
C TRP A 171 18.74 -4.70 1.22
N GLU A 172 17.59 -4.08 1.49
CA GLU A 172 17.48 -2.61 1.53
C GLU A 172 18.42 -2.02 2.60
N ARG A 173 18.58 -2.70 3.75
CA ARG A 173 19.60 -2.33 4.75
C ARG A 173 21.01 -2.36 4.19
N GLN A 174 21.39 -3.48 3.56
CA GLN A 174 22.75 -3.62 3.02
C GLN A 174 23.01 -2.63 1.90
N LEU A 175 22.02 -2.34 1.05
CA LEU A 175 22.08 -1.31 0.02
C LEU A 175 22.27 0.09 0.63
N HIS A 176 21.54 0.37 1.70
CA HIS A 176 21.69 1.61 2.46
C HIS A 176 23.09 1.72 3.10
N ASP A 177 23.56 0.68 3.79
CA ASP A 177 24.89 0.65 4.43
C ASP A 177 26.02 0.77 3.39
N MET A 178 25.86 0.21 2.18
CA MET A 178 26.77 0.44 1.06
C MET A 178 26.74 1.90 0.57
N SER A 179 25.56 2.53 0.48
CA SER A 179 25.44 3.95 0.11
C SER A 179 26.16 4.88 1.10
N GLU A 180 26.20 4.49 2.38
CA GLU A 180 26.90 5.20 3.45
C GLU A 180 28.36 4.75 3.65
N LYS A 181 28.88 3.91 2.74
CA LYS A 181 30.24 3.37 2.78
C LYS A 181 30.56 2.55 4.04
N ARG A 182 29.54 1.99 4.70
CA ARG A 182 29.64 1.12 5.87
C ARG A 182 29.80 -0.36 5.50
N GLN A 183 29.49 -0.73 4.26
CA GLN A 183 29.64 -2.09 3.73
C GLN A 183 30.21 -2.06 2.31
N ALA A 184 30.99 -3.09 1.95
CA ALA A 184 31.54 -3.25 0.60
C ALA A 184 30.60 -4.06 -0.32
N TYR A 185 30.64 -3.75 -1.62
CA TYR A 185 29.81 -4.39 -2.65
C TYR A 185 30.13 -5.87 -2.89
N ALA A 186 31.41 -6.23 -2.95
CA ALA A 186 31.82 -7.59 -3.33
C ALA A 186 31.32 -8.67 -2.34
N PRO A 187 31.43 -8.50 -1.01
CA PRO A 187 30.86 -9.45 -0.05
C PRO A 187 29.34 -9.62 -0.18
N PHE A 188 28.61 -8.52 -0.41
CA PHE A 188 27.16 -8.56 -0.60
C PHE A 188 26.79 -9.41 -1.83
N MET A 189 27.41 -9.13 -2.98
CA MET A 189 27.13 -9.88 -4.20
C MET A 189 27.46 -11.35 -4.08
N SER A 190 28.60 -11.70 -3.47
CA SER A 190 28.97 -13.10 -3.28
C SER A 190 27.96 -13.85 -2.40
N GLN A 191 27.44 -13.22 -1.34
CA GLN A 191 26.39 -13.81 -0.52
C GLN A 191 25.08 -13.98 -1.30
N LEU A 192 24.70 -12.99 -2.11
CA LEU A 192 23.50 -13.03 -2.93
C LEU A 192 23.58 -14.12 -4.00
N GLU A 193 24.72 -14.26 -4.68
CA GLU A 193 24.96 -15.29 -5.70
C GLU A 193 24.87 -16.69 -5.09
N ASN A 194 25.51 -16.92 -3.94
CA ASN A 194 25.43 -18.20 -3.23
C ASN A 194 23.99 -18.54 -2.80
N GLN A 195 23.22 -17.55 -2.34
CA GLN A 195 21.80 -17.73 -2.01
C GLN A 195 20.97 -18.05 -3.26
N LEU A 196 21.24 -17.36 -4.38
CA LEU A 196 20.55 -17.57 -5.64
C LEU A 196 20.78 -19.00 -6.16
N ASP A 197 22.01 -19.49 -6.12
CA ASP A 197 22.35 -20.86 -6.54
C ASP A 197 21.58 -21.89 -5.71
N GLY A 198 21.53 -21.72 -4.39
CA GLY A 198 20.73 -22.58 -3.51
C GLY A 198 19.23 -22.56 -3.83
N LEU A 199 18.66 -21.40 -4.14
CA LEU A 199 17.26 -21.29 -4.55
C LEU A 199 17.00 -21.95 -5.91
N ILE A 200 17.89 -21.76 -6.88
CA ILE A 200 17.77 -22.34 -8.22
C ILE A 200 17.87 -23.87 -8.15
N ASP A 201 18.78 -24.41 -7.36
CA ASP A 201 18.93 -25.85 -7.19
C ASP A 201 17.73 -26.46 -6.46
N GLY A 202 17.16 -25.76 -5.49
CA GLY A 202 15.89 -26.13 -4.87
C GLY A 202 14.74 -26.21 -5.88
N VAL A 203 14.63 -25.23 -6.79
CA VAL A 203 13.60 -25.21 -7.83
C VAL A 203 13.80 -26.32 -8.88
N LYS A 204 15.05 -26.60 -9.29
CA LYS A 204 15.35 -27.66 -10.28
C LYS A 204 15.09 -29.07 -9.75
N SER A 205 15.34 -29.30 -8.47
CA SER A 205 15.19 -30.61 -7.83
C SER A 205 13.75 -30.88 -7.36
N SER A 206 12.97 -29.82 -7.12
CA SER A 206 11.59 -29.95 -6.68
C SER A 206 10.65 -30.27 -7.85
N PRO A 207 9.67 -31.18 -7.68
CA PRO A 207 8.65 -31.39 -8.69
C PRO A 207 7.81 -30.12 -8.85
N VAL A 208 7.29 -29.88 -10.06
CA VAL A 208 6.40 -28.73 -10.32
C VAL A 208 5.26 -28.74 -9.29
N PRO A 209 5.12 -27.68 -8.48
CA PRO A 209 4.10 -27.61 -7.44
C PRO A 209 2.70 -27.80 -8.00
N GLU A 210 1.86 -28.51 -7.26
CA GLU A 210 0.48 -28.81 -7.67
C GLU A 210 -0.33 -27.53 -7.93
N SER A 211 -0.01 -26.47 -7.20
CA SER A 211 -0.56 -25.11 -7.35
C SER A 211 -0.37 -24.52 -8.74
N LEU A 212 0.65 -24.95 -9.50
CA LEU A 212 0.92 -24.52 -10.88
C LEU A 212 0.36 -25.47 -11.93
N ARG A 213 0.07 -26.74 -11.58
CA ARG A 213 -0.44 -27.75 -12.52
C ARG A 213 -1.90 -27.55 -12.90
N SER A 214 -2.69 -26.98 -11.99
CA SER A 214 -4.12 -26.75 -12.17
C SER A 214 -4.46 -25.42 -12.87
N LEU A 215 -3.45 -24.62 -13.21
CA LEU A 215 -3.68 -23.31 -13.83
C LEU A 215 -4.06 -23.45 -15.32
N PRO A 216 -5.05 -22.68 -15.80
CA PRO A 216 -5.42 -22.66 -17.21
C PRO A 216 -4.23 -22.20 -18.06
N LYS A 217 -4.06 -22.86 -19.22
CA LYS A 217 -2.95 -22.57 -20.15
C LYS A 217 -3.02 -21.10 -20.58
N VAL A 218 -1.97 -20.33 -20.32
CA VAL A 218 -1.93 -18.91 -20.69
C VAL A 218 -1.95 -18.78 -22.22
N GLU A 219 -3.03 -18.22 -22.76
CA GLU A 219 -3.09 -17.84 -24.18
C GLU A 219 -2.09 -16.71 -24.43
N LYS A 220 -0.96 -17.05 -25.05
CA LYS A 220 0.03 -16.05 -25.46
C LYS A 220 -0.58 -15.19 -26.56
N LYS A 221 -0.98 -13.96 -26.24
CA LYS A 221 -1.31 -12.96 -27.27
C LYS A 221 -0.06 -12.75 -28.14
N PRO A 222 -0.12 -12.97 -29.47
CA PRO A 222 1.04 -12.83 -30.33
C PRO A 222 1.58 -11.40 -30.26
N TYR A 223 2.87 -11.28 -29.95
CA TYR A 223 3.58 -10.01 -29.92
C TYR A 223 3.55 -9.38 -31.31
N ARG A 224 2.69 -8.38 -31.51
CA ARG A 224 2.59 -7.65 -32.77
C ARG A 224 3.74 -6.64 -32.83
N LYS A 225 4.85 -7.02 -33.47
CA LYS A 225 5.98 -6.13 -33.78
C LYS A 225 5.40 -4.87 -34.47
N LYS A 226 5.56 -3.69 -33.88
CA LYS A 226 5.21 -2.41 -34.54
C LYS A 226 6.06 -2.30 -35.81
N GLY A 227 5.45 -2.56 -36.97
CA GLY A 227 6.08 -2.37 -38.27
C GLY A 227 6.52 -0.92 -38.41
N GLY A 228 7.77 -0.71 -38.80
CA GLY A 228 8.33 0.62 -39.06
C GLY A 228 7.50 1.36 -40.09
N LYS A 229 7.22 2.65 -39.82
CA LYS A 229 6.57 3.54 -40.79
C LYS A 229 7.42 3.59 -42.06
N GLY A 230 6.90 3.03 -43.14
CA GLY A 230 7.44 3.21 -44.48
C GLY A 230 7.53 4.69 -44.83
N ARG A 231 8.71 5.12 -45.24
CA ARG A 231 9.00 6.43 -45.86
C ARG A 231 8.09 6.57 -47.09
N THR A 232 7.14 7.49 -47.04
CA THR A 232 6.41 7.94 -48.24
C THR A 232 7.37 8.73 -49.12
N THR A 233 7.77 8.15 -50.25
CA THR A 233 8.51 8.84 -51.32
C THR A 233 7.58 9.84 -52.00
N ARG A 234 7.90 11.13 -51.85
CA ARG A 234 7.21 12.26 -52.50
C ARG A 234 7.50 12.22 -54.01
N ALA A 235 6.48 11.94 -54.82
CA ALA A 235 6.59 11.98 -56.28
C ALA A 235 6.84 13.42 -56.76
N LYS A 236 7.90 13.63 -57.55
CA LYS A 236 8.18 14.86 -58.28
C LYS A 236 7.14 15.01 -59.41
N LYS A 237 6.33 16.06 -59.37
CA LYS A 237 5.54 16.52 -60.53
C LYS A 237 6.50 17.16 -61.54
N ASN A 238 6.65 16.55 -62.70
CA ASN A 238 7.23 17.19 -63.87
C ASN A 238 6.22 18.19 -64.44
N TYR A 239 6.62 19.46 -64.52
CA TYR A 239 5.97 20.46 -65.36
C TYR A 239 6.49 20.27 -66.78
N GLN A 240 5.63 19.84 -67.71
CA GLN A 240 5.84 20.00 -69.14
C GLN A 240 4.94 21.14 -69.61
N GLY A 241 5.55 22.21 -70.13
CA GLY A 241 4.85 23.20 -70.93
C GLY A 241 4.67 22.72 -72.36
N LYS A 242 3.53 23.07 -72.97
CA LYS A 242 3.35 23.55 -74.35
C LYS A 242 1.85 23.63 -74.65
N GLY A 243 1.44 24.75 -75.26
CA GLY A 243 0.10 25.03 -75.73
C GLY A 243 -0.25 26.49 -75.50
#